data_AF-I0FES1-F1
#
_entry.id   AF-I0FES1-F1
#
_cell.length_a   1.000
_cell.length_b   1.000
_cell.length_c   1.000
_cell.angle_alpha   90.00
_cell.angle_beta   90.00
_cell.angle_gamma   90.00
#
_symmetry.space_group_name_H-M   'P 1'
#
loop_
_entity.id
_entity.type
_entity.pdbx_description
1 polymer ?
#
loop_
_entity_poly.entity_id
_entity_poly.type
_entity_poly.pdbx_seq_one_letter_code
_entity_poly.pdbx_strand_id
1 'polypeptide(L)'
;MYRENGINNIIIRLSYPQINTNFEGFETVKIVRFLGEKTNLGKEFLEVFVNFGNMVSGTLGIKSDTKKEDIGEYFGKIENTMKAVKLKLGEVLDKNGYYTKVKDKIEEFVKIIDNIELGTKDIAGGIDSAGVVGNAVKNQEATSSEIKSVNSIVRGIKAIVGVVLKDTEGKAEVTKTSEGEKNRLVDCLKMKVMLVRPVAAETSVSIGEVSGADVLKAIARSKENPIVDTEGIEAATDVAGIAVAKKVDNKKEIENETQKDAVIAGGGSIERDGKRW
;
A
#
# COMPACT_ATOMS: atom_id res chain seq x y z
N MET A 1 73.89 -49.48 36.37
CA MET A 1 73.97 -48.01 36.25
C MET A 1 72.86 -47.55 35.32
N TYR A 2 71.96 -46.71 35.85
CA TYR A 2 71.01 -45.79 35.20
C TYR A 2 70.23 -46.32 33.96
N ARG A 3 68.96 -46.76 34.04
CA ARG A 3 67.73 -46.04 34.49
C ARG A 3 67.64 -44.60 33.95
N GLU A 4 67.49 -44.41 32.64
CA GLU A 4 67.16 -43.08 32.07
C GLU A 4 65.92 -43.04 31.15
N ASN A 5 65.30 -44.16 30.78
CA ASN A 5 64.21 -44.11 29.79
C ASN A 5 62.78 -44.09 30.37
N GLY A 6 62.63 -44.05 31.71
CA GLY A 6 61.32 -43.99 32.37
C GLY A 6 60.81 -42.56 32.62
N ILE A 7 61.70 -41.58 32.71
CA ILE A 7 61.34 -40.20 33.10
C ILE A 7 60.87 -39.39 31.88
N ASN A 8 61.49 -39.60 30.71
CA ASN A 8 61.12 -38.87 29.48
C ASN A 8 59.70 -39.21 28.99
N ASN A 9 59.18 -40.41 29.26
CA ASN A 9 57.82 -40.77 28.86
C ASN A 9 56.74 -40.26 29.85
N ILE A 10 57.13 -39.90 31.08
CA ILE A 10 56.25 -39.30 32.09
C ILE A 10 56.21 -37.77 31.89
N ILE A 11 57.32 -37.15 31.52
CA ILE A 11 57.39 -35.70 31.28
C ILE A 11 56.61 -35.30 30.02
N ILE A 12 56.64 -36.09 28.94
CA ILE A 12 55.85 -35.78 27.72
C ILE A 12 54.33 -35.89 27.94
N ARG A 13 53.88 -36.71 28.91
CA ARG A 13 52.45 -36.79 29.26
C ARG A 13 51.95 -35.63 30.15
N LEU A 14 52.84 -34.83 30.74
CA LEU A 14 52.47 -33.72 31.62
C LEU A 14 52.41 -32.35 30.92
N SER A 15 52.89 -32.23 29.68
CA SER A 15 52.92 -30.96 28.94
C SER A 15 51.80 -30.77 27.93
N TYR A 16 50.96 -31.77 27.70
CA TYR A 16 49.65 -31.55 27.10
C TYR A 16 48.63 -31.64 28.23
N PRO A 17 47.99 -30.54 28.66
CA PRO A 17 46.71 -30.70 29.32
C PRO A 17 45.88 -31.50 28.32
N GLN A 18 45.56 -32.75 28.68
CA GLN A 18 44.38 -33.40 28.17
C GLN A 18 43.32 -32.34 28.36
N ILE A 19 42.87 -31.70 27.27
CA ILE A 19 41.67 -30.87 27.31
C ILE A 19 40.67 -31.85 27.85
N ASN A 20 40.35 -31.69 29.13
CA ASN A 20 39.36 -32.50 29.75
C ASN A 20 38.09 -32.08 29.05
N THR A 21 37.70 -32.85 28.03
CA THR A 21 36.42 -32.75 27.36
C THR A 21 35.36 -33.29 28.32
N ASN A 22 35.37 -32.78 29.55
CA ASN A 22 34.24 -32.80 30.45
C ASN A 22 33.08 -32.27 29.63
N PHE A 23 32.11 -33.15 29.47
CA PHE A 23 30.94 -33.07 28.61
C PHE A 23 30.21 -31.70 28.70
N GLU A 24 30.35 -30.99 29.81
CA GLU A 24 29.79 -29.65 30.08
C GLU A 24 30.46 -28.50 29.29
N GLY A 25 31.77 -28.57 29.03
CA GLY A 25 32.50 -27.53 28.28
C GLY A 25 32.11 -27.48 26.80
N PHE A 26 31.72 -28.62 26.23
CA PHE A 26 31.27 -28.72 24.85
C PHE A 26 29.80 -28.30 24.69
N GLU A 27 28.96 -28.63 25.67
CA GLU A 27 27.56 -28.16 25.72
C GLU A 27 27.48 -26.64 25.89
N THR A 28 28.27 -26.05 26.79
CA THR A 28 28.33 -24.59 26.96
C THR A 28 28.77 -23.86 25.69
N VAL A 29 29.78 -24.35 24.98
CA VAL A 29 30.22 -23.78 23.68
C VAL A 29 29.12 -23.86 22.62
N LYS A 30 28.38 -24.98 22.54
CA LYS A 30 27.23 -25.11 21.63
C LYS A 30 26.12 -24.10 21.94
N ILE A 31 25.79 -23.93 23.23
CA ILE A 31 24.77 -22.98 23.68
C ILE A 31 25.20 -21.55 23.33
N VAL A 32 26.45 -21.17 23.61
CA VAL A 32 26.97 -19.83 23.31
C VAL A 32 26.94 -19.55 21.81
N ARG A 33 27.34 -20.51 20.96
CA ARG A 33 27.27 -20.35 19.50
C ARG A 33 25.83 -20.18 19.02
N PHE A 34 24.92 -21.02 19.51
CA PHE A 34 23.50 -20.92 19.16
C PHE A 34 22.90 -19.57 19.55
N LEU A 35 23.19 -19.08 20.76
CA LEU A 35 22.74 -17.76 21.21
C LEU A 35 23.32 -16.64 20.34
N GLY A 36 24.60 -16.73 19.97
CA GLY A 36 25.25 -15.79 19.06
C GLY A 36 24.59 -15.73 17.68
N GLU A 37 24.27 -16.88 17.08
CA GLU A 37 23.52 -16.94 15.81
C GLU A 37 22.15 -16.27 15.93
N LYS A 38 21.41 -16.51 17.01
CA LYS A 38 20.10 -15.89 17.23
C LYS A 38 20.20 -14.38 17.45
N THR A 39 21.22 -13.91 18.16
CA THR A 39 21.48 -12.47 18.32
C THR A 39 21.80 -11.81 16.97
N ASN A 40 22.61 -12.45 16.12
CA ASN A 40 22.92 -11.91 14.80
C ASN A 40 21.69 -11.86 13.89
N LEU A 41 20.91 -12.94 13.84
CA LEU A 41 19.63 -12.97 13.11
C LEU A 41 18.68 -11.85 13.59
N GLY A 42 18.59 -11.64 14.90
CA GLY A 42 17.78 -10.56 15.48
C GLY A 42 18.24 -9.16 15.05
N LYS A 43 19.55 -8.92 14.93
CA LYS A 43 20.09 -7.65 14.43
C LYS A 43 19.75 -7.41 12.96
N GLU A 44 19.83 -8.45 12.12
CA GLU A 44 19.51 -8.31 10.70
C GLU A 44 18.02 -7.98 10.49
N PHE A 45 17.12 -8.62 11.26
CA PHE A 45 15.70 -8.24 11.24
C PHE A 45 15.44 -6.85 11.79
N LEU A 46 16.22 -6.39 12.78
CA LEU A 46 16.14 -5.01 13.26
C LEU A 46 16.51 -4.02 12.15
N GLU A 47 17.52 -4.31 11.33
CA GLU A 47 17.89 -3.46 10.19
C GLU A 47 16.82 -3.43 9.10
N VAL A 48 16.11 -4.53 8.88
CA VAL A 48 14.91 -4.56 8.02
C VAL A 48 13.81 -3.67 8.61
N PHE A 49 13.55 -3.75 9.91
CA PHE A 49 12.54 -2.96 10.60
C PHE A 49 12.84 -1.45 10.57
N VAL A 50 14.10 -1.06 10.78
CA VAL A 50 14.54 0.35 10.71
C VAL A 50 14.28 0.94 9.32
N ASN A 51 14.47 0.16 8.24
CA ASN A 51 14.15 0.62 6.89
C ASN A 51 12.66 0.95 6.71
N PHE A 52 11.75 0.16 7.28
CA PHE A 52 10.32 0.51 7.30
C PHE A 52 10.06 1.78 8.11
N GLY A 53 10.71 1.92 9.26
CA GLY A 53 10.56 3.10 10.13
C GLY A 53 10.92 4.42 9.42
N ASN A 54 11.96 4.40 8.57
CA ASN A 54 12.37 5.59 7.81
C ASN A 54 11.24 6.10 6.89
N MET A 55 10.41 5.22 6.32
CA MET A 55 9.26 5.60 5.49
C MET A 55 8.15 6.27 6.31
N VAL A 56 7.87 5.79 7.53
CA VAL A 56 6.77 6.30 8.39
C VAL A 56 6.97 7.76 8.80
N SER A 57 8.21 8.24 8.81
CA SER A 57 8.52 9.66 9.09
C SER A 57 8.06 10.64 7.99
N GLY A 58 7.77 10.14 6.78
CA GLY A 58 7.37 10.94 5.62
C GLY A 58 5.88 10.88 5.33
N THR A 59 5.02 11.07 6.35
CA THR A 59 3.57 11.08 6.13
C THR A 59 3.16 12.16 5.12
N LEU A 60 2.34 11.76 4.14
CA LEU A 60 1.82 12.69 3.15
C LEU A 60 0.83 13.65 3.83
N GLY A 61 1.29 14.87 4.12
CA GLY A 61 0.43 15.93 4.61
C GLY A 61 -0.37 16.53 3.45
N ILE A 62 -1.67 16.22 3.37
CA ILE A 62 -2.57 16.83 2.39
C ILE A 62 -2.98 18.22 2.87
N LYS A 63 -2.79 19.22 2.00
CA LYS A 63 -3.18 20.62 2.16
C LYS A 63 -3.92 21.08 0.92
N SER A 64 -4.50 22.28 0.97
CA SER A 64 -5.26 22.87 -0.15
C SER A 64 -4.43 23.10 -1.43
N ASP A 65 -3.10 23.10 -1.32
CA ASP A 65 -2.16 23.32 -2.42
C ASP A 65 -1.34 22.06 -2.77
N THR A 66 -1.68 20.89 -2.20
CA THR A 66 -1.01 19.62 -2.51
C THR A 66 -1.15 19.27 -3.98
N LYS A 67 -0.02 19.07 -4.66
CA LYS A 67 -0.02 18.76 -6.08
C LYS A 67 -0.31 17.29 -6.30
N LYS A 68 -0.89 16.98 -7.47
CA LYS A 68 -1.04 15.57 -7.90
C LYS A 68 0.32 14.87 -7.98
N GLU A 69 1.34 15.55 -8.49
CA GLU A 69 2.72 15.03 -8.54
C GLU A 69 3.25 14.62 -7.15
N ASP A 70 2.93 15.37 -6.09
CA ASP A 70 3.34 15.02 -4.72
C ASP A 70 2.74 13.67 -4.27
N ILE A 71 1.52 13.34 -4.75
CA ILE A 71 0.88 12.04 -4.52
C ILE A 71 1.65 10.94 -5.28
N GLY A 72 2.00 11.19 -6.54
CA GLY A 72 2.78 10.26 -7.36
C GLY A 72 4.15 9.97 -6.74
N GLU A 73 4.86 11.02 -6.29
CA GLU A 73 6.12 10.89 -5.57
C GLU A 73 5.97 10.09 -4.27
N TYR A 74 4.88 10.29 -3.54
CA TYR A 74 4.62 9.54 -2.31
C TYR A 74 4.52 8.05 -2.58
N PHE A 75 3.73 7.63 -3.58
CA PHE A 75 3.65 6.22 -3.97
C PHE A 75 4.99 5.69 -4.51
N GLY A 76 5.76 6.50 -5.23
CA GLY A 76 7.12 6.13 -5.66
C GLY A 76 8.09 5.91 -4.48
N LYS A 77 7.97 6.69 -3.40
CA LYS A 77 8.75 6.47 -2.16
C LYS A 77 8.37 5.15 -1.48
N ILE A 78 7.09 4.77 -1.48
CA ILE A 78 6.64 3.47 -0.95
C ILE A 78 7.22 2.33 -1.81
N GLU A 79 7.13 2.42 -3.15
CA GLU A 79 7.71 1.44 -4.08
C GLU A 79 9.20 1.21 -3.78
N ASN A 80 9.98 2.29 -3.67
CA ASN A 80 11.41 2.22 -3.39
C ASN A 80 11.70 1.60 -2.02
N THR A 81 10.88 1.90 -1.02
CA THR A 81 11.01 1.28 0.31
C THR A 81 10.77 -0.22 0.25
N MET A 82 9.72 -0.67 -0.47
CA MET A 82 9.43 -2.10 -0.66
C MET A 82 10.59 -2.84 -1.32
N LYS A 83 11.21 -2.25 -2.36
CA LYS A 83 12.41 -2.81 -3.00
C LYS A 83 13.59 -2.94 -2.03
N ALA A 84 13.85 -1.90 -1.24
CA ALA A 84 14.95 -1.89 -0.28
C ALA A 84 14.76 -2.94 0.83
N VAL A 85 13.53 -3.11 1.32
CA VAL A 85 13.17 -4.14 2.30
C VAL A 85 13.35 -5.54 1.69
N LYS A 86 12.83 -5.78 0.49
CA LYS A 86 12.94 -7.07 -0.20
C LYS A 86 14.40 -7.50 -0.40
N LEU A 87 15.26 -6.55 -0.77
CA LEU A 87 16.70 -6.78 -0.90
C LEU A 87 17.30 -7.26 0.43
N LYS A 88 17.06 -6.55 1.54
CA LYS A 88 17.56 -6.97 2.86
C LYS A 88 17.00 -8.29 3.34
N LEU A 89 15.72 -8.59 3.06
CA LEU A 89 15.13 -9.89 3.36
C LEU A 89 15.80 -11.02 2.57
N GLY A 90 16.21 -10.74 1.32
CA GLY A 90 17.06 -11.63 0.53
C GLY A 90 18.40 -11.92 1.21
N GLU A 91 19.09 -10.89 1.71
CA GLU A 91 20.34 -11.06 2.46
C GLU A 91 20.17 -11.90 3.73
N VAL A 92 19.05 -11.73 4.45
CA VAL A 92 18.70 -12.55 5.61
C VAL A 92 18.50 -14.02 5.21
N LEU A 93 17.83 -14.27 4.08
CA LEU A 93 17.63 -15.61 3.54
C LEU A 93 18.93 -16.28 3.12
N ASP A 94 19.83 -15.54 2.46
CA ASP A 94 21.11 -16.09 2.00
C ASP A 94 21.97 -16.55 3.18
N LYS A 95 21.96 -15.81 4.29
CA LYS A 95 22.73 -16.14 5.49
C LYS A 95 22.05 -17.15 6.40
N ASN A 96 20.72 -17.08 6.54
CA ASN A 96 19.96 -17.79 7.57
C ASN A 96 18.86 -18.72 7.04
N GLY A 97 18.79 -18.92 5.72
CA GLY A 97 17.75 -19.72 5.07
C GLY A 97 17.73 -21.20 5.45
N TYR A 98 18.76 -21.68 6.15
CA TYR A 98 18.77 -23.01 6.76
C TYR A 98 17.76 -23.14 7.92
N TYR A 99 17.29 -22.03 8.49
CA TYR A 99 16.15 -22.01 9.41
C TYR A 99 14.84 -22.03 8.61
N THR A 100 14.32 -23.22 8.32
CA THR A 100 13.12 -23.41 7.49
C THR A 100 11.93 -22.52 7.88
N LYS A 101 11.57 -22.45 9.17
CA LYS A 101 10.47 -21.59 9.62
C LYS A 101 10.69 -20.10 9.34
N VAL A 102 11.94 -19.62 9.39
CA VAL A 102 12.29 -18.23 9.08
C VAL A 102 12.17 -18.02 7.59
N LYS A 103 12.72 -18.95 6.80
CA LYS A 103 12.63 -18.93 5.35
C LYS A 103 11.17 -18.85 4.87
N ASP A 104 10.32 -19.76 5.34
CA ASP A 104 8.91 -19.81 4.94
C ASP A 104 8.18 -18.49 5.24
N LYS A 105 8.47 -17.89 6.41
CA LYS A 105 7.86 -16.61 6.81
C LYS A 105 8.37 -15.42 6.00
N ILE A 106 9.65 -15.41 5.62
CA ILE A 106 10.18 -14.37 4.74
C ILE A 106 9.56 -14.51 3.35
N GLU A 107 9.49 -15.72 2.78
CA GLU A 107 8.88 -15.95 1.47
C GLU A 107 7.40 -15.58 1.42
N GLU A 108 6.64 -15.87 2.48
CA GLU A 108 5.26 -15.42 2.65
C GLU A 108 5.16 -13.88 2.69
N PHE A 109 6.03 -13.24 3.45
CA PHE A 109 6.04 -11.78 3.58
C PHE A 109 6.48 -11.07 2.30
N VAL A 110 7.43 -11.62 1.55
CA VAL A 110 7.87 -11.08 0.25
C VAL A 110 6.73 -11.03 -0.76
N LYS A 111 5.82 -12.02 -0.77
CA LYS A 111 4.62 -11.96 -1.63
C LYS A 111 3.70 -10.78 -1.31
N ILE A 112 3.60 -10.39 -0.04
CA ILE A 112 2.85 -9.21 0.39
C ILE A 112 3.58 -7.95 -0.12
N ILE A 113 4.90 -7.88 0.07
CA ILE A 113 5.72 -6.76 -0.41
C ILE A 113 5.61 -6.59 -1.93
N ASP A 114 5.63 -7.68 -2.70
CA ASP A 114 5.53 -7.62 -4.17
C ASP A 114 4.20 -7.02 -4.63
N ASN A 115 3.09 -7.35 -3.97
CA ASN A 115 1.79 -6.75 -4.27
C ASN A 115 1.76 -5.25 -3.95
N ILE A 116 2.38 -4.83 -2.85
CA ILE A 116 2.49 -3.41 -2.48
C ILE A 116 3.40 -2.66 -3.46
N GLU A 117 4.55 -3.24 -3.82
CA GLU A 117 5.48 -2.67 -4.80
C GLU A 117 4.80 -2.47 -6.16
N LEU A 118 4.19 -3.52 -6.71
CA LEU A 118 3.49 -3.44 -7.99
C LEU A 118 2.32 -2.46 -7.94
N GLY A 119 1.52 -2.51 -6.86
CA GLY A 119 0.37 -1.64 -6.72
C GLY A 119 0.74 -0.16 -6.58
N THR A 120 1.77 0.15 -5.80
CA THR A 120 2.27 1.53 -5.64
C THR A 120 2.85 2.07 -6.94
N LYS A 121 3.58 1.25 -7.69
CA LYS A 121 4.08 1.59 -9.04
C LYS A 121 2.95 1.91 -10.01
N ASP A 122 1.90 1.09 -10.04
CA ASP A 122 0.74 1.30 -10.90
C ASP A 122 -0.02 2.58 -10.53
N ILE A 123 -0.20 2.86 -9.24
CA ILE A 123 -0.81 4.12 -8.77
C ILE A 123 0.03 5.31 -9.22
N ALA A 124 1.35 5.29 -8.95
CA ALA A 124 2.25 6.38 -9.34
C ALA A 124 2.23 6.62 -10.85
N GLY A 125 2.20 5.56 -11.66
CA GLY A 125 2.09 5.66 -13.12
C GLY A 125 0.73 6.14 -13.64
N GLY A 126 -0.32 6.05 -12.82
CA GLY A 126 -1.65 6.57 -13.14
C GLY A 126 -1.87 8.02 -12.73
N ILE A 127 -1.00 8.61 -11.91
CA ILE A 127 -1.16 9.99 -11.43
C ILE A 127 -0.59 10.97 -12.48
N ASP A 128 -1.40 11.94 -12.90
CA ASP A 128 -0.92 13.05 -13.72
C ASP A 128 -0.03 13.99 -12.89
N SER A 129 1.06 14.46 -13.50
CA SER A 129 2.00 15.44 -12.94
C SER A 129 1.43 16.86 -12.86
N ALA A 130 0.30 17.16 -13.52
CA ALA A 130 -0.25 18.50 -13.59
C ALA A 130 -1.42 18.75 -12.61
N GLY A 131 -1.35 19.86 -11.87
CA GLY A 131 -2.46 20.40 -11.07
C GLY A 131 -2.38 20.09 -9.58
N VAL A 132 -3.38 20.61 -8.86
CA VAL A 132 -3.57 20.42 -7.42
C VAL A 132 -4.64 19.36 -7.20
N VAL A 133 -4.64 18.69 -6.05
CA VAL A 133 -5.70 17.74 -5.67
C VAL A 133 -6.97 18.50 -5.29
N GLY A 134 -8.16 18.05 -5.73
CA GLY A 134 -9.44 18.67 -5.34
C GLY A 134 -9.71 19.96 -6.10
N ASN A 135 -9.39 19.91 -7.38
CA ASN A 135 -9.28 21.03 -8.28
C ASN A 135 -10.67 21.31 -8.91
N ALA A 136 -11.43 22.34 -8.49
CA ALA A 136 -12.48 22.91 -9.37
C ALA A 136 -12.65 24.45 -9.60
N VAL A 137 -12.85 24.86 -10.88
CA VAL A 137 -12.90 26.27 -11.35
C VAL A 137 -14.30 26.72 -11.42
N LYS A 138 -14.50 27.93 -10.93
CA LYS A 138 -15.69 28.69 -11.24
C LYS A 138 -15.87 28.74 -12.75
N ASN A 139 -17.05 28.32 -13.18
CA ASN A 139 -17.50 28.42 -14.56
C ASN A 139 -16.80 27.51 -15.59
N GLN A 140 -15.94 26.58 -15.17
CA GLN A 140 -15.34 25.59 -16.05
C GLN A 140 -16.06 24.23 -15.96
N GLU A 141 -16.06 23.49 -17.07
CA GLU A 141 -16.59 22.13 -17.13
C GLU A 141 -15.54 21.13 -16.66
N ALA A 142 -15.98 20.12 -15.91
CA ALA A 142 -15.13 18.99 -15.54
C ALA A 142 -14.86 18.13 -16.77
N THR A 143 -13.61 17.75 -16.96
CA THR A 143 -13.15 16.89 -18.06
C THR A 143 -12.90 15.48 -17.55
N SER A 144 -13.37 14.46 -18.28
CA SER A 144 -13.22 13.05 -17.90
C SER A 144 -11.76 12.65 -17.68
N SER A 145 -11.48 11.80 -16.69
CA SER A 145 -10.14 11.22 -16.51
C SER A 145 -9.72 10.38 -17.72
N GLU A 146 -8.43 10.30 -17.98
CA GLU A 146 -7.90 9.37 -18.97
C GLU A 146 -8.12 7.92 -18.51
N ILE A 147 -8.70 7.08 -19.38
CA ILE A 147 -8.98 5.66 -19.09
C ILE A 147 -7.72 4.92 -18.60
N LYS A 148 -6.56 5.19 -19.21
CA LYS A 148 -5.28 4.54 -18.82
C LYS A 148 -4.86 4.91 -17.40
N SER A 149 -5.01 6.18 -17.04
CA SER A 149 -4.72 6.68 -15.68
C SER A 149 -5.64 6.00 -14.67
N VAL A 150 -6.95 6.04 -14.90
CA VAL A 150 -7.96 5.41 -14.01
C VAL A 150 -7.68 3.91 -13.84
N ASN A 151 -7.41 3.19 -14.93
CA ASN A 151 -7.11 1.77 -14.86
C ASN A 151 -5.87 1.47 -14.04
N SER A 152 -4.82 2.29 -14.17
CA SER A 152 -3.58 2.10 -13.42
C SER A 152 -3.81 2.33 -11.92
N ILE A 153 -4.56 3.38 -11.55
CA ILE A 153 -4.93 3.67 -10.16
C ILE A 153 -5.79 2.54 -9.57
N VAL A 154 -6.84 2.11 -10.29
CA VAL A 154 -7.76 1.04 -9.83
C VAL A 154 -6.99 -0.27 -9.65
N ARG A 155 -6.19 -0.67 -10.63
CA ARG A 155 -5.37 -1.89 -10.57
C ARG A 155 -4.39 -1.84 -9.39
N GLY A 156 -3.72 -0.71 -9.20
CA GLY A 156 -2.75 -0.56 -8.14
C GLY A 156 -3.38 -0.58 -6.74
N ILE A 157 -4.51 0.12 -6.55
CA ILE A 157 -5.26 0.07 -5.28
C ILE A 157 -5.78 -1.34 -5.01
N LYS A 158 -6.29 -2.04 -6.03
CA LYS A 158 -6.76 -3.43 -5.90
C LYS A 158 -5.67 -4.38 -5.43
N ALA A 159 -4.46 -4.27 -5.99
CA ALA A 159 -3.31 -5.09 -5.57
C ALA A 159 -2.94 -4.86 -4.10
N ILE A 160 -2.96 -3.60 -3.63
CA ILE A 160 -2.64 -3.26 -2.25
C ILE A 160 -3.76 -3.70 -1.29
N VAL A 161 -5.02 -3.37 -1.61
CA VAL A 161 -6.17 -3.64 -0.74
C VAL A 161 -6.34 -5.13 -0.48
N GLY A 162 -6.06 -5.98 -1.47
CA GLY A 162 -6.13 -7.43 -1.32
C GLY A 162 -5.18 -8.02 -0.28
N VAL A 163 -4.10 -7.33 0.07
CA VAL A 163 -3.10 -7.80 1.04
C VAL A 163 -3.05 -6.97 2.33
N VAL A 164 -3.50 -5.71 2.31
CA VAL A 164 -3.44 -4.81 3.46
C VAL A 164 -4.75 -4.77 4.27
N LEU A 165 -5.91 -4.79 3.61
CA LEU A 165 -7.19 -4.70 4.30
C LEU A 165 -7.79 -6.09 4.52
N LYS A 166 -8.22 -6.35 5.75
CA LYS A 166 -8.98 -7.58 6.06
C LYS A 166 -10.34 -7.58 5.34
N ASP A 167 -10.96 -8.74 5.21
CA ASP A 167 -12.29 -8.85 4.61
C ASP A 167 -13.38 -8.14 5.42
N THR A 168 -13.18 -8.02 6.74
CA THR A 168 -14.08 -7.33 7.65
C THR A 168 -13.81 -5.83 7.76
N GLU A 169 -12.75 -5.32 7.13
CA GLU A 169 -12.34 -3.92 7.18
C GLU A 169 -12.87 -3.15 5.97
N GLY A 170 -13.80 -2.22 6.24
CA GLY A 170 -14.50 -1.47 5.21
C GLY A 170 -15.51 -2.31 4.42
N LYS A 171 -16.43 -1.63 3.73
CA LYS A 171 -17.48 -2.21 2.91
C LYS A 171 -17.72 -1.32 1.69
N ALA A 172 -17.53 -1.86 0.49
CA ALA A 172 -17.72 -1.14 -0.77
C ALA A 172 -19.18 -0.68 -1.00
N GLU A 173 -20.13 -1.33 -0.36
CA GLU A 173 -21.58 -1.10 -0.55
C GLU A 173 -22.16 -0.13 0.49
N VAL A 174 -21.31 0.56 1.27
CA VAL A 174 -21.78 1.50 2.28
C VAL A 174 -22.61 2.59 1.63
N THR A 175 -23.82 2.73 2.16
CA THR A 175 -24.75 3.81 1.87
C THR A 175 -25.40 4.23 3.17
N LYS A 176 -25.39 5.52 3.42
CA LYS A 176 -25.87 6.18 4.64
C LYS A 176 -26.64 7.46 4.29
N THR A 177 -26.28 8.14 3.20
CA THR A 177 -27.01 9.33 2.73
C THR A 177 -28.28 8.96 1.97
N SER A 178 -29.20 9.93 1.93
CA SER A 178 -30.43 9.87 1.14
C SER A 178 -30.18 10.00 -0.36
N GLU A 179 -31.13 9.53 -1.18
CA GLU A 179 -31.05 9.63 -2.64
C GLU A 179 -30.91 11.08 -3.14
N GLY A 180 -31.59 12.03 -2.49
CA GLY A 180 -31.46 13.45 -2.81
C GLY A 180 -30.03 13.99 -2.61
N GLU A 181 -29.35 13.56 -1.55
CA GLU A 181 -27.95 13.96 -1.26
C GLU A 181 -26.98 13.33 -2.28
N LYS A 182 -27.23 12.08 -2.67
CA LYS A 182 -26.43 11.42 -3.71
C LYS A 182 -26.57 12.08 -5.07
N ASN A 183 -27.79 12.42 -5.48
CA ASN A 183 -28.00 13.11 -6.75
C ASN A 183 -27.32 14.48 -6.78
N ARG A 184 -27.22 15.16 -5.61
CA ARG A 184 -26.48 16.42 -5.46
C ARG A 184 -24.96 16.25 -5.55
N LEU A 185 -24.39 15.15 -5.03
CA LEU A 185 -22.99 14.78 -5.28
C LEU A 185 -22.73 14.56 -6.78
N VAL A 186 -23.64 13.84 -7.42
CA VAL A 186 -23.54 13.50 -8.83
C VAL A 186 -23.61 14.75 -9.70
N ASP A 187 -24.47 15.71 -9.33
CA ASP A 187 -24.49 17.05 -9.92
C ASP A 187 -23.16 17.79 -9.70
N CYS A 188 -22.55 17.69 -8.51
CA CYS A 188 -21.23 18.25 -8.22
C CYS A 188 -20.14 17.66 -9.13
N LEU A 189 -20.19 16.36 -9.43
CA LEU A 189 -19.23 15.67 -10.30
C LEU A 189 -19.36 16.07 -11.79
N LYS A 190 -20.41 16.80 -12.20
CA LYS A 190 -20.72 17.08 -13.61
C LYS A 190 -20.47 18.51 -14.08
N MET A 191 -20.67 19.54 -13.25
CA MET A 191 -20.75 20.92 -13.75
C MET A 191 -20.31 22.02 -12.76
N LYS A 192 -19.64 23.04 -13.32
CA LYS A 192 -19.73 24.52 -13.19
C LYS A 192 -20.10 25.23 -11.86
N VAL A 193 -20.81 24.62 -10.92
CA VAL A 193 -21.49 25.30 -9.79
C VAL A 193 -20.72 25.11 -8.48
N MET A 194 -19.45 25.49 -8.48
CA MET A 194 -18.62 25.56 -7.27
C MET A 194 -18.98 26.72 -6.31
N LEU A 195 -20.17 27.33 -6.43
CA LEU A 195 -20.54 28.50 -5.60
C LEU A 195 -21.95 28.53 -5.02
N VAL A 196 -22.77 27.49 -5.21
CA VAL A 196 -23.90 27.31 -4.31
C VAL A 196 -23.38 26.52 -3.13
N ARG A 197 -22.96 27.23 -2.06
CA ARG A 197 -22.52 26.69 -0.75
C ARG A 197 -23.25 25.40 -0.30
N PRO A 198 -24.58 25.24 -0.52
CA PRO A 198 -25.28 23.97 -0.27
C PRO A 198 -24.66 22.73 -0.93
N VAL A 199 -24.29 22.78 -2.21
CA VAL A 199 -23.88 21.59 -3.00
C VAL A 199 -22.51 21.07 -2.59
N ALA A 200 -21.55 21.96 -2.29
CA ALA A 200 -20.23 21.58 -1.80
C ALA A 200 -20.29 21.06 -0.33
N ALA A 201 -21.16 21.65 0.50
CA ALA A 201 -21.38 21.20 1.86
C ALA A 201 -22.03 19.81 1.90
N GLU A 202 -23.04 19.55 1.06
CA GLU A 202 -23.71 18.25 0.97
C GLU A 202 -22.80 17.19 0.32
N THR A 203 -21.89 17.59 -0.56
CA THR A 203 -20.86 16.70 -1.11
C THR A 203 -19.89 16.21 -0.03
N SER A 204 -19.56 17.07 0.93
CA SER A 204 -18.77 16.67 2.11
C SER A 204 -19.52 15.76 3.08
N VAL A 205 -20.86 15.73 3.04
CA VAL A 205 -21.67 14.86 3.92
C VAL A 205 -21.53 13.39 3.52
N SER A 206 -21.73 13.04 2.25
CA SER A 206 -21.58 11.64 1.80
C SER A 206 -20.14 11.13 1.91
N ILE A 207 -19.15 11.96 1.55
CA ILE A 207 -17.73 11.61 1.73
C ILE A 207 -17.37 11.50 3.23
N GLY A 208 -17.98 12.32 4.08
CA GLY A 208 -17.78 12.28 5.54
C GLY A 208 -18.46 11.08 6.24
N GLU A 209 -19.44 10.46 5.59
CA GLU A 209 -20.16 9.31 6.12
C GLU A 209 -19.49 7.96 5.83
N VAL A 210 -18.60 7.91 4.84
CA VAL A 210 -17.82 6.71 4.49
C VAL A 210 -16.43 6.76 5.11
N SER A 211 -15.90 5.60 5.49
CA SER A 211 -14.49 5.50 5.90
C SER A 211 -13.57 5.39 4.69
N GLY A 212 -12.28 5.72 4.87
CA GLY A 212 -11.27 5.49 3.84
C GLY A 212 -11.19 4.02 3.40
N ALA A 213 -11.41 3.07 4.32
CA ALA A 213 -11.45 1.65 4.00
C ALA A 213 -12.67 1.28 3.12
N ASP A 214 -13.83 1.90 3.34
CA ASP A 214 -15.02 1.71 2.49
C ASP A 214 -14.73 2.18 1.06
N VAL A 215 -14.12 3.36 0.93
CA VAL A 215 -13.71 3.94 -0.36
C VAL A 215 -12.67 3.07 -1.07
N LEU A 216 -11.63 2.63 -0.36
CA LEU A 216 -10.60 1.75 -0.92
C LEU A 216 -11.16 0.39 -1.37
N LYS A 217 -12.09 -0.21 -0.60
CA LYS A 217 -12.79 -1.43 -1.01
C LYS A 217 -13.68 -1.20 -2.23
N ALA A 218 -14.35 -0.05 -2.34
CA ALA A 218 -15.14 0.29 -3.52
C ALA A 218 -14.26 0.43 -4.77
N ILE A 219 -13.12 1.11 -4.66
CA ILE A 219 -12.15 1.23 -5.76
C ILE A 219 -11.62 -0.16 -6.16
N ALA A 220 -11.21 -0.98 -5.19
CA ALA A 220 -10.66 -2.31 -5.45
C ALA A 220 -11.65 -3.28 -6.12
N ARG A 221 -12.96 -3.11 -5.89
CA ARG A 221 -14.02 -3.89 -6.57
C ARG A 221 -14.33 -3.39 -7.97
N SER A 222 -13.87 -2.20 -8.34
CA SER A 222 -14.09 -1.62 -9.66
C SER A 222 -13.45 -2.46 -10.76
N LYS A 223 -14.04 -2.42 -11.94
CA LYS A 223 -13.48 -3.03 -13.14
C LYS A 223 -12.30 -2.20 -13.66
N GLU A 224 -11.34 -2.87 -14.31
CA GLU A 224 -10.13 -2.29 -14.91
C GLU A 224 -10.31 -2.00 -16.42
N ASN A 225 -11.55 -1.84 -16.86
CA ASN A 225 -11.93 -1.58 -18.24
C ASN A 225 -13.20 -0.70 -18.31
N PRO A 226 -13.17 0.49 -17.68
CA PRO A 226 -14.34 1.33 -17.62
C PRO A 226 -14.75 1.76 -19.03
N ILE A 227 -16.05 1.73 -19.28
CA ILE A 227 -16.65 2.03 -20.59
C ILE A 227 -17.12 3.47 -20.55
N VAL A 228 -16.74 4.24 -21.56
CA VAL A 228 -17.25 5.60 -21.76
C VAL A 228 -18.44 5.52 -22.69
N ASP A 229 -19.64 5.48 -22.13
CA ASP A 229 -20.89 5.50 -22.89
C ASP A 229 -21.31 6.94 -23.25
N THR A 230 -22.16 7.05 -24.26
CA THR A 230 -22.98 8.21 -24.61
C THR A 230 -23.95 8.66 -23.52
N GLU A 231 -24.28 7.81 -22.54
CA GLU A 231 -25.17 8.17 -21.42
C GLU A 231 -24.46 8.86 -20.24
N GLY A 232 -23.15 9.07 -20.31
CA GLY A 232 -22.41 9.83 -19.31
C GLY A 232 -22.33 9.08 -17.96
N ILE A 233 -22.71 9.74 -16.87
CA ILE A 233 -22.64 9.13 -15.53
C ILE A 233 -23.73 8.06 -15.30
N GLU A 234 -24.86 8.14 -16.02
CA GLU A 234 -26.01 7.27 -15.73
C GLU A 234 -25.64 5.80 -16.03
N ALA A 235 -24.83 5.57 -17.06
CA ALA A 235 -24.27 4.26 -17.38
C ALA A 235 -23.08 3.84 -16.48
N ALA A 236 -22.69 4.64 -15.48
CA ALA A 236 -21.60 4.26 -14.60
C ALA A 236 -22.05 3.13 -13.65
N THR A 237 -21.36 1.99 -13.73
CA THR A 237 -21.67 0.80 -12.91
C THR A 237 -20.71 0.61 -11.73
N ASP A 238 -19.63 1.40 -11.66
CA ASP A 238 -18.60 1.31 -10.63
C ASP A 238 -17.79 2.62 -10.51
N VAL A 239 -16.80 2.61 -9.61
CA VAL A 239 -15.90 3.74 -9.35
C VAL A 239 -15.18 4.22 -10.62
N ALA A 240 -14.63 3.28 -11.39
CA ALA A 240 -13.90 3.59 -12.62
C ALA A 240 -14.81 4.20 -13.69
N GLY A 241 -16.04 3.69 -13.82
CA GLY A 241 -17.08 4.25 -14.69
C GLY A 241 -17.44 5.69 -14.29
N ILE A 242 -17.58 5.99 -13.00
CA ILE A 242 -17.81 7.35 -12.51
C ILE A 242 -16.66 8.29 -12.90
N ALA A 243 -15.42 7.83 -12.73
CA ALA A 243 -14.22 8.62 -13.01
C ALA A 243 -14.06 8.94 -14.51
N VAL A 244 -14.31 7.98 -15.41
CA VAL A 244 -14.15 8.20 -16.87
C VAL A 244 -15.39 8.72 -17.57
N ALA A 245 -16.53 8.81 -16.88
CA ALA A 245 -17.77 9.27 -17.47
C ALA A 245 -17.54 10.61 -18.19
N LYS A 246 -18.37 10.92 -19.18
CA LYS A 246 -18.39 12.24 -19.82
C LYS A 246 -19.56 13.05 -19.30
N LYS A 247 -19.44 14.37 -19.40
CA LYS A 247 -20.60 15.25 -19.23
C LYS A 247 -21.56 14.98 -20.38
N VAL A 248 -22.82 14.74 -20.05
CA VAL A 248 -23.94 14.64 -20.98
C VAL A 248 -25.07 15.48 -20.39
N ASP A 249 -25.61 16.42 -21.16
CA ASP A 249 -26.63 17.34 -20.65
C ASP A 249 -27.88 16.55 -20.22
N ASN A 250 -28.52 17.01 -19.14
CA ASN A 250 -29.73 16.42 -18.55
C ASN A 250 -29.60 14.99 -17.99
N LYS A 251 -28.42 14.38 -18.08
CA LYS A 251 -28.13 13.10 -17.41
C LYS A 251 -27.64 13.41 -16.00
N LYS A 252 -28.47 13.20 -14.97
CA LYS A 252 -28.26 13.72 -13.59
C LYS A 252 -28.14 12.66 -12.51
N GLU A 253 -28.51 11.44 -12.81
CA GLU A 253 -28.61 10.39 -11.79
C GLU A 253 -27.51 9.34 -11.97
N ILE A 254 -27.30 8.53 -10.96
CA ILE A 254 -26.52 7.28 -11.04
C ILE A 254 -27.52 6.14 -10.80
N GLU A 255 -27.36 5.00 -11.47
CA GLU A 255 -28.24 3.85 -11.26
C GLU A 255 -28.08 3.19 -9.87
N ASN A 256 -29.13 2.50 -9.42
CA ASN A 256 -29.29 1.99 -8.05
C ASN A 256 -28.10 1.21 -7.46
N GLU A 257 -27.39 0.41 -8.26
CA GLU A 257 -26.25 -0.38 -7.76
C GLU A 257 -25.02 0.50 -7.46
N THR A 258 -24.86 1.59 -8.22
CA THR A 258 -23.73 2.53 -8.15
C THR A 258 -24.02 3.70 -7.20
N GLN A 259 -25.28 3.91 -6.81
CA GLN A 259 -25.70 4.91 -5.79
C GLN A 259 -25.27 4.54 -4.36
N LYS A 260 -24.09 3.97 -4.15
CA LYS A 260 -23.50 3.75 -2.82
C LYS A 260 -22.54 4.89 -2.53
N ASP A 261 -22.58 5.41 -1.31
CA ASP A 261 -21.71 6.53 -0.91
C ASP A 261 -20.24 6.21 -1.13
N ALA A 262 -19.82 4.97 -0.82
CA ALA A 262 -18.43 4.56 -0.99
C ALA A 262 -18.02 4.51 -2.48
N VAL A 263 -18.95 4.14 -3.37
CA VAL A 263 -18.72 4.09 -4.82
C VAL A 263 -18.67 5.49 -5.40
N ILE A 264 -19.60 6.37 -5.01
CA ILE A 264 -19.63 7.78 -5.44
C ILE A 264 -18.38 8.51 -4.95
N ALA A 265 -18.04 8.36 -3.67
CA ALA A 265 -16.83 8.94 -3.07
C ALA A 265 -15.56 8.41 -3.75
N GLY A 266 -15.49 7.11 -4.04
CA GLY A 266 -14.37 6.51 -4.77
C GLY A 266 -14.22 7.08 -6.17
N GLY A 267 -15.32 7.18 -6.92
CA GLY A 267 -15.32 7.73 -8.27
C GLY A 267 -14.95 9.22 -8.30
N GLY A 268 -15.37 10.00 -7.31
CA GLY A 268 -14.92 11.38 -7.12
C GLY A 268 -13.45 11.50 -6.70
N SER A 269 -12.92 10.51 -5.97
CA SER A 269 -11.53 10.52 -5.47
C SER A 269 -10.49 10.20 -6.55
N ILE A 270 -10.83 9.43 -7.59
CA ILE A 270 -9.95 9.16 -8.75
C ILE A 270 -10.07 10.31 -9.76
N GLU A 271 -9.94 11.54 -9.25
CA GLU A 271 -10.51 12.73 -9.87
C GLU A 271 -10.16 12.90 -11.36
N ARG A 272 -11.22 13.24 -12.08
CA ARG A 272 -11.33 13.80 -13.43
C ARG A 272 -10.35 14.93 -13.64
N ASP A 273 -9.51 14.84 -14.67
CA ASP A 273 -8.55 15.87 -15.06
C ASP A 273 -9.28 17.14 -15.48
N GLY A 274 -9.80 17.92 -14.53
CA GLY A 274 -10.09 19.32 -14.74
C GLY A 274 -8.75 20.03 -14.91
N LYS A 275 -8.33 20.27 -16.15
CA LYS A 275 -7.33 21.31 -16.43
C LYS A 275 -7.84 22.58 -15.76
N ARG A 276 -7.23 22.91 -14.64
CA ARG A 276 -7.64 23.97 -13.73
C ARG A 276 -8.94 23.72 -13.01
N TRP A 277 -8.85 24.34 -11.85
CA TRP A 277 -9.82 24.66 -10.88
C TRP A 277 -9.77 26.15 -10.55
#